data_AF-A0A380BAN3-F1
#
_entry.id   AF-A0A380BAN3-F1
#
_cell.length_a   1.000
_cell.length_b   1.000
_cell.length_c   1.000
_cell.angle_alpha   90.00
_cell.angle_beta   90.00
_cell.angle_gamma   90.00
#
_symmetry.space_group_name_H-M   'P 1'
#
loop_
_entity.id
_entity.type
_entity.pdbx_description
1 polymer ?
#
loop_
_entity_poly.entity_id
_entity_poly.type
_entity_poly.pdbx_seq_one_letter_code
_entity_poly.pdbx_strand_id
1 'polypeptide(L)' 'MILVGIELMINAAILNFVAFGRYDKINYGGQVFALFAIVLAAAAVAVGLAIILNVYRHYNTINPDQVQELKD' A
#
# COMPACT_ATOMS: atom_id res chain seq x y z
N MET A 1 11.37 -5.31 -2.32
CA MET A 1 10.83 -4.67 -3.54
C MET A 1 9.31 -4.71 -3.64
N ILE A 2 8.65 -5.80 -3.20
CA ILE A 2 7.18 -5.95 -3.30
C ILE A 2 6.41 -4.80 -2.63
N LEU A 3 6.70 -4.49 -1.35
CA LEU A 3 6.00 -3.42 -0.62
C LEU A 3 6.11 -2.05 -1.31
N VAL A 4 7.30 -1.71 -1.81
CA VAL A 4 7.54 -0.45 -2.54
C VAL A 4 6.76 -0.43 -3.87
N GLY A 5 6.67 -1.56 -4.56
CA GLY A 5 5.85 -1.68 -5.78
C GLY A 5 4.36 -1.47 -5.51
N ILE A 6 3.84 -2.04 -4.42
CA ILE A 6 2.45 -1.85 -3.99
C ILE A 6 2.18 -0.38 -3.66
N GLU A 7 3.07 0.27 -2.91
CA GLU A 7 2.96 1.70 -2.60
C GLU A 7 2.96 2.57 -3.87
N LEU A 8 3.79 2.24 -4.85
CA LEU A 8 3.81 2.95 -6.12
C LEU A 8 2.48 2.82 -6.88
N MET A 9 1.91 1.61 -6.91
CA MET A 9 0.60 1.36 -7.52
C MET A 9 -0.52 2.12 -6.81
N ILE A 10 -0.50 2.17 -5.47
CA ILE A 10 -1.49 2.91 -4.69
C ILE A 10 -1.38 4.42 -4.96
N ASN A 11 -0.17 4.98 -4.99
CA ASN A 11 0.03 6.39 -5.34
C ASN A 11 -0.43 6.73 -6.77
N ALA A 12 -0.23 5.82 -7.73
CA ALA A 12 -0.75 5.99 -9.08
C ALA A 12 -2.29 6.02 -9.11
N ALA A 13 -2.95 5.16 -8.32
CA ALA A 13 -4.41 5.19 -8.18
C ALA A 13 -4.91 6.48 -7.51
N ILE A 14 -4.22 6.97 -6.49
CA ILE A 14 -4.53 8.24 -5.82
C ILE A 14 -4.43 9.42 -6.80
N LEU A 15 -3.36 9.47 -7.60
CA LEU A 15 -3.20 10.48 -8.66
C LEU A 15 -4.37 10.43 -9.64
N ASN A 16 -4.83 9.23 -9.98
CA ASN A 16 -5.97 9.03 -10.87
C ASN A 16 -7.27 9.61 -10.26
N PHE A 17 -7.52 9.41 -8.97
CA PHE A 17 -8.67 9.99 -8.29
C PHE A 17 -8.64 11.53 -8.29
N VAL A 18 -7.46 12.13 -8.08
CA VAL A 18 -7.32 13.59 -8.16
C VAL A 18 -7.58 14.09 -9.58
N ALA A 19 -7.02 13.42 -10.59
CA ALA A 19 -7.18 13.79 -12.00
C ALA A 19 -8.64 13.70 -12.46
N PHE A 20 -9.34 12.60 -12.12
CA PHE A 20 -10.75 12.42 -12.45
C PHE A 20 -11.68 13.30 -11.62
N GLY A 21 -11.23 13.80 -10.47
CA GLY A 21 -11.97 14.78 -9.66
C GLY A 21 -12.36 16.05 -10.43
N ARG A 22 -11.68 16.37 -11.54
CA ARG A 22 -12.06 17.48 -12.44
C ARG A 22 -13.43 17.27 -13.11
N TYR A 23 -13.84 16.03 -13.32
CA TYR A 23 -15.12 15.70 -13.96
C TYR A 23 -16.26 15.51 -12.95
N ASP A 24 -15.96 15.63 -11.65
CA ASP A 24 -16.93 15.44 -10.59
C ASP A 24 -17.89 16.63 -10.49
N LYS A 25 -19.16 16.35 -10.17
CA LYS A 25 -20.18 17.39 -9.96
C LYS A 25 -20.02 18.06 -8.59
N ILE A 26 -19.37 17.37 -7.66
CA ILE A 26 -19.06 17.85 -6.31
C ILE A 26 -17.70 18.53 -6.35
N ASN A 27 -17.65 19.83 -6.01
CA ASN A 27 -16.39 20.54 -5.89
C ASN A 27 -15.47 19.83 -4.89
N TYR A 28 -14.24 19.56 -5.32
CA TYR A 28 -13.17 18.94 -4.51
C TYR A 28 -13.42 17.48 -4.08
N GLY A 29 -14.43 16.78 -4.62
CA GLY A 29 -14.73 15.38 -4.28
C GLY A 29 -13.54 14.44 -4.45
N GLY A 30 -12.88 14.48 -5.61
CA GLY A 30 -11.69 13.66 -5.89
C GLY A 30 -10.49 13.96 -4.98
N GLN A 31 -10.36 15.19 -4.49
CA GLN A 31 -9.27 15.58 -3.58
C GLN A 31 -9.50 15.08 -2.15
N VAL A 32 -10.75 15.14 -1.67
CA VAL A 32 -11.12 14.59 -0.35
C VAL A 32 -10.92 13.08 -0.34
N PHE A 33 -11.30 12.38 -1.42
CA PHE A 33 -11.10 10.95 -1.54
C PHE A 33 -9.61 10.57 -1.62
N ALA A 34 -8.80 11.37 -2.32
CA ALA A 34 -7.35 11.18 -2.36
C ALA A 34 -6.70 11.33 -0.97
N LEU A 35 -7.11 12.33 -0.18
CA LEU A 35 -6.65 12.51 1.19
C LEU A 35 -6.97 11.30 2.07
N PHE A 36 -8.18 10.76 1.99
CA PHE A 36 -8.56 9.54 2.68
C PHE A 36 -7.71 8.33 2.24
N ALA A 37 -7.48 8.18 0.93
CA ALA A 37 -6.67 7.09 0.39
C ALA A 37 -5.19 7.18 0.81
N ILE A 38 -4.61 8.38 0.96
CA ILE A 38 -3.25 8.58 1.50
C ILE A 38 -3.16 8.07 2.94
N VAL A 39 -4.17 8.34 3.78
CA VAL A 39 -4.20 7.82 5.16
C VAL A 39 -4.26 6.30 5.18
N LEU A 40 -5.06 5.69 4.30
CA LEU A 40 -5.11 4.24 4.12
C LEU A 40 -3.76 3.66 3.67
N ALA A 41 -3.07 4.32 2.73
CA ALA A 41 -1.75 3.90 2.27
C ALA A 41 -0.72 3.91 3.43
N ALA A 42 -0.70 4.99 4.23
CA ALA A 42 0.17 5.08 5.39
C ALA A 42 -0.08 3.96 6.41
N ALA A 43 -1.35 3.63 6.67
CA ALA A 43 -1.71 2.51 7.54
C ALA A 43 -1.26 1.16 6.96
N ALA A 44 -1.42 0.94 5.65
CA ALA A 44 -0.98 -0.28 4.98
C ALA A 44 0.54 -0.47 5.05
N VAL A 45 1.33 0.59 4.87
CA VAL A 45 2.80 0.52 5.01
C VAL A 45 3.20 0.17 6.44
N ALA A 46 2.57 0.78 7.44
CA ALA A 46 2.86 0.49 8.84
C ALA A 46 2.64 -0.99 9.17
N VAL A 47 1.51 -1.55 8.73
CA VAL A 47 1.18 -2.98 8.92
C VAL A 47 2.13 -3.87 8.11
N GLY A 48 2.39 -3.54 6.85
CA GLY A 48 3.29 -4.30 5.99
C GLY A 48 4.71 -4.39 6.54
N LEU A 49 5.25 -3.28 7.05
CA LEU A 49 6.56 -3.25 7.71
C LEU A 49 6.56 -4.05 9.02
N ALA A 50 5.50 -3.95 9.83
CA ALA A 50 5.38 -4.75 11.06
C ALA A 50 5.43 -6.25 10.76
N ILE A 51 4.73 -6.70 9.71
CA ILE A 51 4.76 -8.10 9.25
C ILE A 51 6.17 -8.48 8.79
N ILE A 52 6.80 -7.67 7.92
CA ILE A 52 8.15 -7.95 7.41
C ILE A 52 9.16 -8.08 8.56
N LEU A 53 9.09 -7.18 9.56
CA LEU A 53 9.97 -7.23 10.72
C LEU A 53 9.74 -8.49 11.56
N ASN A 54 8.48 -8.90 11.74
CA ASN A 54 8.15 -10.12 12.49
C ASN A 54 8.64 -11.38 11.75
N VAL A 55 8.44 -11.44 10.44
CA VAL A 55 8.95 -12.53 9.58
C VAL A 55 10.47 -12.58 9.64
N TYR A 56 11.15 -11.44 9.53
CA TYR A 56 12.60 -11.39 9.63
C TYR A 56 13.11 -11.88 11.00
N ARG A 57 12.42 -11.56 12.09
CA ARG A 57 12.77 -12.07 13.43
C ARG A 57 12.66 -13.59 13.55
N HIS A 58 11.74 -14.20 12.81
CA HIS A 58 11.51 -15.65 12.89
C HIS A 58 12.37 -16.43 11.91
N TYR A 59 12.47 -15.98 10.65
CA TYR A 59 13.15 -16.71 9.58
C TYR A 59 14.53 -16.15 9.22
N ASN A 60 14.97 -15.03 9.81
CA ASN A 60 16.23 -14.33 9.51
C ASN A 60 16.44 -13.99 8.02
N THR A 61 15.36 -13.95 7.25
CA THR A 61 15.37 -13.63 5.82
C THR A 61 14.21 -12.72 5.47
N ILE A 62 14.43 -11.86 4.47
CA ILE A 62 13.39 -11.01 3.86
C ILE A 62 12.90 -11.58 2.52
N ASN A 63 13.45 -12.71 2.07
CA ASN A 63 13.02 -13.34 0.83
C ASN A 63 11.75 -14.17 1.09
N PRO A 64 10.59 -13.78 0.54
CA PRO A 64 9.34 -14.52 0.75
C PRO A 64 9.40 -15.95 0.21
N ASP A 65 10.21 -16.23 -0.81
CA ASP A 65 10.33 -17.56 -1.41
C ASP A 65 10.97 -18.59 -0.45
N GLN A 66 11.63 -18.14 0.61
CA GLN A 66 12.30 -18.99 1.59
C GLN A 66 11.38 -19.38 2.76
N VAL A 67 10.19 -18.80 2.85
CA VAL A 67 9.21 -19.10 3.90
C VAL A 67 8.23 -20.16 3.38
N GLN A 68 8.55 -21.45 3.55
CA GLN A 68 7.81 -22.58 2.97
C GLN A 68 7.22 -23.56 4.01
N GLU A 69 7.05 -23.14 5.26
CA GLU A 69 6.61 -24.02 6.37
C GLU A 69 5.25 -24.69 6.17
N LEU A 70 4.39 -24.14 5.32
CA LEU A 70 3.04 -24.66 5.04
C LEU A 70 2.96 -25.52 3.77
N LYS A 71 4.11 -25.87 3.18
CA LYS A 71 4.18 -26.58 1.91
C LYS A 71 4.30 -28.09 2.15
N ASP A 72 3.14 -28.74 2.20
CA ASP A 72 2.98 -30.19 2.00
C ASP A 72 2.86 -30.53 0.50
#